data_AF-A0A8T1C3Q4-F1
#
_entry.id   AF-A0A8T1C3Q4-F1
#
_cell.length_a   1.000
_cell.length_b   1.000
_cell.length_c   1.000
_cell.angle_alpha   90.00
_cell.angle_beta   90.00
_cell.angle_gamma   90.00
#
_symmetry.space_group_name_H-M   'P 1'
#
loop_
_entity.id
_entity.type
_entity.pdbx_description
1 polymer ?
#
loop_
_entity_poly.entity_id
_entity_poly.type
_entity_poly.pdbx_seq_one_letter_code
_entity_poly.pdbx_strand_id
1 'polypeptide(L)' 'MIPPTSNRCERLFSQCKLVLSPLRSRLLPANFEMLVFLRANRELWNFTTLLGYDDTDAQVAE' A
#
# COMPACT_ATOMS: atom_id res chain seq x y z
N MET A 1 3.41 -17.07 -1.76
CA MET A 1 2.32 -17.90 -1.20
C MET A 1 1.04 -17.07 -1.25
N ILE A 2 0.00 -17.54 -1.97
CA ILE A 2 -1.28 -16.83 -2.07
C ILE A 2 -2.10 -17.19 -0.82
N PRO A 3 -2.61 -16.21 -0.04
CA PRO A 3 -3.42 -16.53 1.12
C PRO A 3 -4.72 -17.24 0.69
N PRO A 4 -5.19 -18.25 1.45
CA PRO A 4 -6.40 -19.00 1.11
C PRO A 4 -7.69 -18.20 1.34
N THR A 5 -7.61 -16.99 1.92
CA THR A 5 -8.76 -16.16 2.26
C THR A 5 -8.62 -14.73 1.73
N SER A 6 -9.77 -14.12 1.44
CA SER A 6 -9.93 -12.74 0.98
C SER A 6 -9.75 -11.69 2.07
N ASN A 7 -9.41 -12.08 3.31
CA ASN A 7 -9.33 -11.20 4.48
C ASN A 7 -8.51 -9.91 4.21
N ARG A 8 -7.41 -10.02 3.45
CA ARG A 8 -6.58 -8.85 3.11
C ARG A 8 -7.31 -7.86 2.20
N CYS A 9 -8.09 -8.34 1.24
CA CYS A 9 -8.92 -7.52 0.36
C CYS A 9 -10.10 -6.92 1.12
N GLU A 10 -10.76 -7.69 1.97
CA GLU A 10 -11.89 -7.21 2.79
C GLU A 10 -11.47 -6.09 3.74
N ARG A 11 -10.32 -6.23 4.42
CA ARG A 11 -9.75 -5.15 5.24
C ARG A 11 -9.43 -3.91 4.41
N LEU A 12 -8.90 -4.06 3.20
CA LEU A 12 -8.63 -2.94 2.29
C LEU A 12 -9.92 -2.19 1.94
N PHE A 13 -10.98 -2.89 1.51
CA PHE A 13 -12.25 -2.27 1.14
C PHE A 13 -12.99 -1.67 2.35
N SER A 14 -12.84 -2.26 3.53
CA SER A 14 -13.34 -1.66 4.78
C SER A 14 -12.69 -0.30 5.07
N GLN A 15 -11.37 -0.18 4.85
CA GLN A 15 -10.67 1.11 4.99
C GLN A 15 -11.05 2.11 3.89
N CYS A 16 -11.25 1.63 2.66
CA CYS A 16 -11.70 2.43 1.51
C CYS A 16 -13.03 3.15 1.78
N LYS A 17 -13.94 2.51 2.52
CA LYS A 17 -15.23 3.09 2.91
C LYS A 17 -15.08 4.40 3.70
N LEU A 18 -14.03 4.55 4.51
CA LEU A 18 -13.75 5.78 5.25
C LEU A 18 -13.21 6.90 4.36
N VAL A 19 -12.55 6.53 3.27
CA VAL A 19 -11.94 7.47 2.31
C VAL A 19 -12.99 7.99 1.31
N LEU A 20 -13.93 7.14 0.90
CA LEU A 20 -15.13 7.45 0.09
C LEU A 20 -16.24 8.13 0.91
N SER A 21 -15.89 9.01 1.84
CA SER A 21 -16.88 9.79 2.58
C SER A 21 -17.39 10.98 1.76
N PRO A 22 -18.60 11.49 2.01
CA PRO A 22 -19.15 12.64 1.29
C PRO A 22 -18.26 13.89 1.34
N LEU A 23 -17.45 14.05 2.40
CA LEU A 23 -16.46 15.14 2.54
C LEU A 23 -15.34 15.07 1.49
N ARG A 24 -15.12 13.92 0.86
CA ARG A 24 -14.14 13.71 -0.22
C ARG A 24 -14.80 13.45 -1.58
N SER A 25 -16.03 13.91 -1.77
CA SER A 25 -16.78 13.82 -3.03
C SER A 25 -16.10 14.47 -4.25
N ARG A 26 -15.09 15.32 -4.04
CA ARG A 26 -14.27 15.91 -5.12
C ARG A 26 -13.20 14.96 -5.67
N LEU A 27 -13.01 13.79 -5.06
CA LEU A 27 -12.05 12.80 -5.53
C LEU A 27 -12.66 11.98 -6.67
N LEU A 28 -12.10 12.10 -7.87
CA LEU A 28 -12.49 11.28 -9.01
C LEU A 28 -12.24 9.79 -8.71
N PRO A 29 -13.11 8.86 -9.17
CA PRO A 29 -12.93 7.42 -8.95
C PRO A 29 -11.56 6.89 -9.39
N ALA A 30 -11.04 7.35 -10.54
CA ALA A 30 -9.72 6.97 -11.03
C ALA A 30 -8.59 7.38 -10.07
N ASN A 31 -8.68 8.59 -9.48
CA ASN A 31 -7.70 9.06 -8.50
C ASN A 31 -7.80 8.28 -7.19
N PHE A 32 -9.01 7.90 -6.80
CA PHE A 32 -9.25 7.06 -5.64
C PHE A 32 -8.58 5.68 -5.80
N GLU A 33 -8.81 5.01 -6.93
CA GLU A 33 -8.19 3.71 -7.25
C GLU A 33 -6.67 3.79 -7.19
N MET A 34 -6.08 4.84 -7.80
CA MET A 34 -4.64 5.08 -7.78
C MET A 34 -4.08 5.24 -6.36
N LEU A 35 -4.75 6.04 -5.52
CA LEU A 35 -4.34 6.27 -4.13
C LEU A 35 -4.43 4.99 -3.29
N VAL A 36 -5.50 4.20 -3.47
CA VAL A 36 -5.68 2.92 -2.78
C VAL A 36 -4.62 1.93 -3.21
N PHE A 37 -4.32 1.84 -4.51
CA PHE A 37 -3.27 0.98 -5.06
C PHE A 37 -1.89 1.31 -4.45
N LEU A 38 -1.50 2.58 -4.45
CA LEU A 38 -0.23 3.02 -3.88
C LEU A 38 -0.17 2.75 -2.36
N ARG A 39 -1.24 3.06 -1.62
CA ARG A 39 -1.30 2.83 -0.17
C ARG A 39 -1.24 1.36 0.20
N ALA A 40 -1.95 0.50 -0.53
CA ALA A 40 -2.00 -0.95 -0.27
C ALA A 40 -0.61 -1.59 -0.46
N ASN A 41 0.15 -1.06 -1.40
CA ASN A 41 1.45 -1.58 -1.79
C ASN A 41 2.63 -0.81 -1.21
N ARG A 42 2.44 0.12 -0.27
CA ARG A 42 3.51 1.02 0.24
C ARG A 42 4.85 0.32 0.56
N GLU A 43 4.79 -0.89 1.11
CA GLU A 43 5.97 -1.67 1.50
C GLU A 43 6.85 -2.06 0.31
N LEU A 44 6.26 -2.16 -0.89
CA LEU A 44 6.95 -2.47 -2.13
C LEU A 44 7.66 -1.25 -2.73
N TRP A 45 7.33 -0.02 -2.28
CA TRP A 45 7.82 1.24 -2.85
C TRP A 45 8.68 2.01 -1.85
N ASN A 46 9.22 1.33 -0.84
CA ASN A 46 10.14 1.93 0.13
C ASN A 46 11.44 2.37 -0.55
N PHE A 47 12.16 3.31 0.09
CA PHE A 47 13.42 3.89 -0.42
C PHE A 47 14.43 2.84 -0.86
N THR A 48 14.49 1.70 -0.17
CA THR A 48 15.30 0.51 -0.52
C THR A 48 15.00 0.02 -1.95
N THR A 49 13.73 -0.20 -2.30
CA THR A 49 13.32 -0.63 -3.66
C THR A 49 13.58 0.44 -4.71
N LEU A 50 13.42 1.71 -4.34
CA LEU A 50 13.48 2.83 -5.29
C LEU A 50 14.91 3.29 -5.58
N LEU A 51 15.79 3.23 -4.58
CA LEU A 51 17.21 3.61 -4.68
C LEU A 51 18.14 2.42 -4.92
N GLY A 52 17.62 1.18 -4.92
CA GLY A 52 18.44 -0.03 -5.04
C GLY A 52 19.45 -0.17 -3.89
N TYR A 53 19.18 0.45 -2.74
CA TYR A 53 20.01 0.31 -1.55
C TYR A 53 19.69 -1.06 -0.94
N ASP A 54 20.38 -2.10 -1.37
CA ASP A 54 20.47 -3.32 -0.61
C ASP A 54 21.21 -2.98 0.69
N ASP A 55 20.54 -3.13 1.82
CA ASP A 55 21.15 -3.02 3.15
C ASP A 55 22.03 -4.26 3.40
N THR A 56 23.01 -4.49 2.53
CA THR A 56 23.98 -5.58 2.64
C THR A 56 25.13 -5.24 3.58
N ASP A 57 25.18 -4.02 4.12
CA ASP A 57 26.25 -3.58 5.02
C ASP A 57 25.89 -3.74 6.52
N ALA A 58 24.68 -4.22 6.85
CA ALA A 58 24.28 -4.48 8.25
C ALA A 58 24.63 -5.91 8.75
N GLN A 59 25.41 -6.69 7.99
CA GLN A 59 25.98 -7.97 8.45
C GLN A 59 27.52 -7.98 8.35
N VAL A 60 28.19 -6.90 8.76
CA VAL A 60 29.61 -6.93 9.14
C VAL A 60 29.83 -6.06 10.39
N ALA A 61 29.25 -6.47 11.52
CA ALA A 61 29.77 -6.15 12.85
C ALA A 61 29.02 -6.97 13.90
N GLU A 62 29.78 -7.91 14.49
CA GLU A 62 29.52 -8.76 15.67
C GLU A 62 28.77 -10.09 15.48
#